data_AF-A0A8X6WIU9-F1
#
_entry.id   AF-A0A8X6WIU9-F1
#
_cell.length_a   1.000
_cell.length_b   1.000
_cell.length_c   1.000
_cell.angle_alpha   90.00
_cell.angle_beta   90.00
_cell.angle_gamma   90.00
#
_symmetry.space_group_name_H-M   'P 1'
#
loop_
_entity.id
_entity.type
_entity.pdbx_description
1 polymer ?
#
loop_
_entity_poly.entity_id
_entity_poly.type
_entity_poly.pdbx_seq_one_letter_code
_entity_poly.pdbx_strand_id
1 'polypeptide(L)'
;MLLYREHFGEVVVSHSKVTNIMTNQTRTSAFLIPYLLMLLLAGKPLYFMELAFGQFAGLGPLAIWNCLPIAKGIGYAMVTISLVICIYYNVIVCYTVFYIASTFQTTVPWATCPAYPHNVTRCHVRNQEEAFISKLGWGDFKFPDLDALMSMSIT
;
A
#
# COMPACT_ATOMS: atom_id res chain seq x y z
N MET A 1 1.89 32.88 -44.02
CA MET A 1 2.80 31.79 -43.57
C MET A 1 3.13 31.86 -42.07
N LEU A 2 3.29 33.06 -41.48
CA LEU A 2 3.57 33.22 -40.05
C LEU A 2 2.37 32.85 -39.13
N LEU A 3 1.12 33.10 -39.56
CA LEU A 3 -0.08 32.70 -38.79
C LEU A 3 -0.30 31.18 -38.71
N TYR A 4 0.26 30.40 -39.64
CA TYR A 4 0.15 28.92 -39.62
C TYR A 4 1.13 28.28 -38.62
N ARG A 5 2.23 28.98 -38.32
CA ARG A 5 3.29 28.52 -37.41
C ARG A 5 2.92 28.72 -35.93
N GLU A 6 2.17 29.77 -35.61
CA GLU A 6 1.65 30.05 -34.27
C GLU A 6 0.60 29.00 -33.86
N HIS A 7 -0.39 28.72 -34.72
CA HIS A 7 -1.45 27.75 -34.45
C HIS A 7 -0.94 26.31 -34.28
N PHE A 8 0.06 25.88 -35.08
CA PHE A 8 0.68 24.56 -34.90
C PHE A 8 1.52 24.47 -33.62
N GLY A 9 2.18 25.57 -33.21
CA GLY A 9 2.93 25.64 -31.96
C GLY A 9 2.04 25.48 -30.73
N GLU A 10 0.91 26.18 -30.69
CA GLU A 10 -0.06 26.06 -29.60
C GLU A 10 -0.73 24.68 -29.54
N VAL A 11 -1.05 24.06 -30.69
CA VAL A 11 -1.62 22.70 -30.76
C VAL A 11 -0.61 21.65 -30.27
N VAL A 12 0.67 21.73 -30.64
CA VAL A 12 1.70 20.78 -30.17
C VAL A 12 2.01 20.97 -28.68
N VAL A 13 2.00 22.20 -28.16
CA VAL A 13 2.17 22.48 -26.72
C VAL A 13 0.96 22.03 -25.91
N SER A 14 -0.26 22.19 -26.43
CA SER A 14 -1.50 21.71 -25.81
C SER A 14 -1.57 20.18 -25.81
N HIS A 15 -1.21 19.52 -26.92
CA HIS A 15 -1.16 18.07 -27.01
C HIS A 15 -0.05 17.48 -26.11
N SER A 16 1.12 18.13 -25.99
CA SER A 16 2.18 17.74 -25.06
C SER A 16 1.77 17.91 -23.59
N LYS A 17 1.09 19.01 -23.22
CA LYS A 17 0.55 19.20 -21.86
C LYS A 17 -0.54 18.17 -21.53
N VAL A 18 -1.48 17.91 -22.43
CA VAL A 18 -2.56 16.92 -22.25
C VAL A 18 -1.99 15.49 -22.18
N THR A 19 -0.98 15.17 -22.99
CA THR A 19 -0.33 13.85 -22.95
C THR A 19 0.51 13.67 -21.68
N ASN A 20 1.21 14.70 -21.19
CA ASN A 20 1.92 14.69 -19.91
C ASN A 20 0.97 14.62 -18.68
N ILE A 21 -0.21 15.24 -18.76
CA ILE A 21 -1.25 15.15 -17.72
C ILE A 21 -1.87 13.75 -17.70
N MET A 22 -2.21 13.18 -18.87
CA MET A 22 -2.73 11.82 -18.97
C MET A 22 -1.69 10.76 -18.56
N THR A 23 -0.40 10.96 -18.87
CA THR A 23 0.67 10.03 -18.47
C THR A 23 1.08 10.17 -17.00
N ASN A 24 0.85 11.31 -16.33
CA ASN A 24 1.02 11.42 -14.88
C ASN A 24 -0.16 10.82 -14.10
N GLN A 25 -1.37 10.91 -14.65
CA GLN A 25 -2.59 10.40 -14.01
C GLN A 25 -2.79 8.89 -14.19
N THR A 26 -2.27 8.29 -15.27
CA THR A 26 -2.43 6.85 -15.54
C THR A 26 -1.34 5.96 -14.93
N ARG A 27 -0.32 6.52 -14.26
CA ARG A 27 0.83 5.73 -13.74
C ARG A 27 0.41 4.64 -12.75
N THR A 28 -0.56 4.93 -11.90
CA THR A 28 -1.03 3.98 -10.87
C THR A 28 -1.94 2.89 -11.45
N SER A 29 -2.74 3.21 -12.47
CA SER A 29 -3.66 2.26 -13.12
C SER A 29 -2.98 1.43 -14.22
N ALA A 30 -1.93 1.96 -14.86
CA ALA A 30 -1.19 1.28 -15.92
C ALA A 30 -0.36 0.07 -15.43
N PHE A 31 0.00 0.01 -14.15
CA PHE A 31 0.67 -1.16 -13.54
C PHE A 31 -0.29 -2.32 -13.23
N LEU A 32 -1.57 -2.01 -13.01
CA LEU A 32 -2.57 -3.02 -12.67
C LEU A 32 -2.90 -3.94 -13.86
N ILE A 33 -2.89 -3.39 -15.08
CA ILE A 33 -3.21 -4.11 -16.32
C ILE A 33 -2.23 -5.29 -16.56
N PRO A 34 -0.90 -5.10 -16.59
CA PRO A 34 0.05 -6.22 -16.76
C PRO A 34 0.04 -7.18 -15.57
N TYR A 35 -0.19 -6.68 -14.35
CA TYR A 35 -0.31 -7.52 -13.16
C TYR A 35 -1.49 -8.51 -13.27
N LEU A 36 -2.68 -8.03 -13.64
CA LEU A 36 -3.85 -8.88 -13.81
C LEU A 36 -3.68 -9.87 -14.97
N LEU A 37 -3.08 -9.44 -16.08
CA LEU A 37 -2.78 -10.31 -17.22
C LEU A 37 -1.85 -11.46 -16.83
N MET A 38 -0.72 -11.18 -16.17
CA MET A 38 0.21 -12.22 -15.72
C MET A 38 -0.38 -13.10 -14.61
N LEU A 39 -1.19 -12.52 -13.71
CA LEU A 39 -1.89 -13.27 -12.67
C LEU A 39 -2.88 -14.28 -13.27
N LEU A 40 -3.68 -13.87 -14.26
CA LEU A 40 -4.68 -14.75 -14.87
C LEU A 40 -4.06 -15.77 -15.83
N LEU A 41 -3.05 -15.37 -16.60
CA LEU A 41 -2.42 -16.25 -17.60
C LEU A 41 -1.41 -17.24 -17.00
N ALA A 42 -0.70 -16.88 -15.94
CA ALA A 42 0.35 -17.72 -15.34
C ALA A 42 0.07 -18.06 -13.88
N GLY A 43 -0.33 -17.08 -13.06
CA GLY A 43 -0.54 -17.29 -11.62
C GLY A 43 -1.68 -18.26 -11.30
N LYS A 44 -2.87 -18.00 -11.83
CA LYS A 44 -4.06 -18.85 -11.65
C LYS A 44 -3.88 -20.28 -12.16
N PRO A 45 -3.38 -20.52 -13.39
CA PRO A 45 -3.19 -21.90 -13.86
C PRO A 45 -2.10 -22.64 -13.08
N LEU A 46 -1.01 -21.97 -12.67
CA LEU A 46 0.04 -22.61 -11.87
C LEU A 46 -0.48 -23.02 -10.49
N TYR A 47 -1.24 -22.14 -9.84
CA TYR A 47 -1.92 -22.45 -8.57
C TYR A 47 -2.93 -23.60 -8.72
N PHE A 48 -3.73 -23.59 -9.78
CA PHE A 48 -4.68 -24.66 -10.03
C PHE A 48 -3.98 -26.00 -10.30
N MET A 49 -2.89 -25.99 -11.07
CA MET A 49 -2.08 -27.18 -11.34
C MET A 49 -1.52 -27.77 -10.05
N GLU A 50 -0.97 -26.94 -9.17
CA GLU A 50 -0.42 -27.39 -7.88
C GLU A 50 -1.51 -27.97 -6.97
N LEU A 51 -2.68 -27.33 -6.88
CA LEU A 51 -3.82 -27.84 -6.13
C LEU A 51 -4.35 -29.16 -6.69
N ALA A 52 -4.57 -29.22 -8.01
CA ALA A 52 -5.04 -30.43 -8.67
C ALA A 52 -4.06 -31.59 -8.44
N PHE A 53 -2.76 -31.34 -8.62
CA PHE A 53 -1.71 -32.32 -8.38
C PHE A 53 -1.68 -32.80 -6.91
N GLY A 54 -1.84 -31.88 -5.95
CA GLY A 54 -1.96 -32.23 -4.52
C GLY A 54 -3.19 -33.07 -4.21
N GLN A 55 -4.35 -32.75 -4.81
CA GLN A 55 -5.59 -33.50 -4.62
C GLN A 55 -5.54 -34.90 -5.27
N PHE A 56 -4.98 -35.03 -6.48
CA PHE A 56 -4.84 -36.33 -7.15
C PHE A 56 -3.86 -37.25 -6.44
N ALA A 57 -2.75 -36.71 -5.91
CA ALA A 57 -1.76 -37.53 -5.25
C ALA A 57 -2.16 -37.93 -3.81
N GLY A 58 -3.01 -37.13 -3.14
CA GLY A 58 -3.52 -37.44 -1.79
C GLY A 58 -2.44 -37.62 -0.72
N LEU A 59 -1.22 -37.16 -1.00
CA LEU A 59 -0.01 -37.39 -0.22
C LEU A 59 0.61 -36.04 0.14
N GLY A 60 1.45 -36.01 1.19
CA GLY A 60 2.19 -34.81 1.55
C GLY A 60 3.25 -34.44 0.50
N PRO A 61 3.69 -33.16 0.44
CA PRO A 61 4.65 -32.69 -0.56
C PRO A 61 5.96 -33.48 -0.58
N LEU A 62 6.40 -34.05 0.55
CA LEU A 62 7.58 -34.94 0.60
C LEU A 62 7.35 -36.29 -0.10
N ALA A 63 6.15 -36.86 0.02
CA ALA A 63 5.83 -38.18 -0.48
C ALA A 63 5.43 -38.16 -1.97
N ILE A 64 4.83 -37.07 -2.46
CA ILE A 64 4.44 -36.91 -3.87
C ILE A 64 5.66 -37.00 -4.80
N TRP A 65 6.78 -36.38 -4.43
CA TRP A 65 7.98 -36.38 -5.28
C TRP A 65 8.79 -37.70 -5.22
N ASN A 66 8.30 -38.74 -4.54
CA ASN A 66 8.91 -40.08 -4.63
C ASN A 66 8.69 -40.74 -6.00
N CYS A 67 7.70 -40.31 -6.78
CA CYS A 67 7.44 -40.81 -8.14
C CYS A 67 8.53 -40.40 -9.15
N LEU A 68 9.22 -39.28 -8.92
CA LEU A 68 10.29 -38.76 -9.79
C LEU A 68 11.55 -38.44 -8.95
N PRO A 69 12.56 -39.32 -8.92
CA PRO A 69 13.71 -39.17 -8.04
C PRO A 69 14.55 -37.90 -8.32
N ILE A 70 14.52 -37.38 -9.54
CA ILE A 70 15.19 -36.13 -9.91
C ILE A 70 14.55 -34.89 -9.30
N ALA A 71 13.25 -34.95 -8.97
CA ALA A 71 12.47 -33.84 -8.45
C ALA A 71 12.30 -33.88 -6.91
N LYS A 72 12.93 -34.85 -6.23
CA LYS A 72 12.89 -34.97 -4.76
C LYS A 72 13.31 -33.71 -4.01
N GLY A 73 14.27 -32.95 -4.56
CA GLY A 73 14.73 -31.69 -3.98
C GLY A 73 13.63 -30.63 -3.87
N ILE A 74 12.64 -30.65 -4.77
CA ILE A 74 11.51 -29.71 -4.76
C ILE A 74 10.65 -29.92 -3.52
N GLY A 75 10.36 -31.17 -3.15
CA GLY A 75 9.59 -31.50 -1.94
C GLY A 75 10.24 -30.99 -0.67
N TYR A 76 11.57 -31.16 -0.54
CA TYR A 76 12.31 -30.61 0.60
C TYR A 76 12.30 -29.07 0.61
N ALA A 77 12.50 -28.44 -0.55
CA ALA A 77 12.46 -26.97 -0.67
C ALA A 77 11.10 -26.40 -0.26
N MET A 78 9.99 -27.03 -0.69
CA MET A 78 8.63 -26.59 -0.30
C MET A 78 8.43 -26.61 1.22
N VAL A 79 8.90 -27.66 1.90
CA VAL A 79 8.79 -27.79 3.36
C VAL A 79 9.69 -26.79 4.08
N THR A 80 10.93 -26.61 3.62
CA THR A 80 11.87 -25.64 4.21
C THR A 80 11.34 -24.21 4.07
N ILE A 81 10.85 -23.81 2.90
CA ILE A 81 10.27 -22.47 2.67
C ILE A 81 9.05 -22.26 3.57
N SER A 82 8.17 -23.27 3.68
CA SER A 82 7.00 -23.21 4.56
C SER A 82 7.40 -22.97 6.03
N LEU A 83 8.46 -23.64 6.51
CA LEU A 83 8.96 -23.46 7.87
C LEU A 83 9.49 -22.04 8.12
N VAL A 84 10.24 -21.47 7.18
CA VAL A 84 10.76 -20.10 7.29
C VAL A 84 9.61 -19.08 7.32
N ILE A 85 8.61 -19.24 6.44
CA ILE A 85 7.42 -18.38 6.40
C ILE A 85 6.66 -18.47 7.71
N CYS A 86 6.45 -19.68 8.26
CA CYS A 86 5.78 -19.85 9.55
C CYS A 86 6.46 -19.08 10.68
N ILE A 87 7.79 -19.13 10.80
CA ILE A 87 8.51 -18.44 11.89
C ILE A 87 8.37 -16.91 11.76
N TYR A 88 8.64 -16.36 10.57
CA TYR A 88 8.57 -14.92 10.33
C TYR A 88 7.14 -14.38 10.43
N TYR A 89 6.15 -15.08 9.87
CA TYR A 89 4.77 -14.63 9.85
C TYR A 89 4.13 -14.64 11.24
N ASN A 90 4.44 -15.62 12.08
CA ASN A 90 3.95 -15.65 13.47
C ASN A 90 4.41 -14.42 14.27
N VAL A 91 5.62 -13.91 14.03
CA VAL A 91 6.10 -12.67 14.68
C VAL A 91 5.24 -11.47 14.28
N ILE A 92 4.89 -11.34 12.99
CA ILE A 92 4.00 -10.26 12.51
C ILE A 92 2.63 -10.38 13.17
N VAL A 93 2.07 -11.60 13.24
CA VAL A 93 0.76 -11.84 13.86
C VAL A 93 0.79 -11.49 15.35
N CYS A 94 1.85 -11.81 16.07
CA CYS A 94 2.03 -11.37 17.46
C CYS A 94 2.03 -9.84 17.58
N TYR A 95 2.73 -9.13 16.69
CA TYR A 95 2.70 -7.66 16.68
C TYR A 95 1.32 -7.10 16.35
N THR A 96 0.60 -7.64 15.36
CA THR A 96 -0.75 -7.14 15.04
C THR A 96 -1.73 -7.36 16.18
N VAL A 97 -1.72 -8.53 16.82
CA VAL A 97 -2.55 -8.79 18.01
C VAL A 97 -2.18 -7.85 19.16
N PHE A 98 -0.89 -7.59 19.40
CA PHE A 98 -0.44 -6.62 20.40
C PHE A 98 -0.96 -5.21 20.10
N TYR A 99 -0.84 -4.74 18.86
CA TYR A 99 -1.34 -3.41 18.46
C TYR A 99 -2.86 -3.33 18.60
N ILE A 100 -3.60 -4.34 18.15
CA ILE A 100 -5.06 -4.41 18.32
C ILE A 100 -5.42 -4.35 19.82
N ALA A 101 -4.78 -5.16 20.66
CA ALA A 101 -5.03 -5.16 22.10
C ALA A 101 -4.74 -3.80 22.77
N SER A 102 -3.65 -3.14 22.36
CA SER A 102 -3.27 -1.82 22.88
C SER A 102 -4.18 -0.67 22.42
N THR A 103 -4.98 -0.87 21.36
CA THR A 103 -5.96 0.14 20.92
C THR A 103 -7.23 0.21 21.78
N PHE A 104 -7.53 -0.83 22.57
CA PHE A 104 -8.70 -0.83 23.46
C PHE A 104 -8.52 0.03 24.72
N GLN A 105 -7.34 0.62 24.91
CA GLN A 105 -7.05 1.53 26.02
C GLN A 105 -7.57 2.94 25.68
N THR A 106 -8.09 3.67 26.67
CA THR A 106 -8.65 5.03 26.51
C THR A 106 -7.69 6.02 25.86
N THR A 107 -6.39 5.83 26.08
CA THR A 107 -5.34 6.61 25.42
C THR A 107 -4.27 5.64 24.93
N VAL A 108 -4.06 5.59 23.61
CA VAL A 108 -3.07 4.69 23.02
C VAL A 108 -1.65 5.11 23.40
N PRO A 109 -0.72 4.16 23.61
CA PRO A 109 0.60 4.47 24.17
C PRO A 109 1.51 5.26 23.23
N TRP A 110 1.16 5.36 21.95
CA TRP A 110 1.84 6.18 20.95
C TRP A 110 1.14 7.52 20.66
N ALA A 111 0.12 7.89 21.43
CA ALA A 111 -0.56 9.18 21.30
C ALA A 111 0.29 10.36 21.80
N THR A 112 1.16 10.11 22.78
CA THR A 112 1.99 11.13 23.43
C THR A 112 3.46 10.74 23.42
N CYS A 113 4.33 11.75 23.41
CA CYS A 113 5.76 11.52 23.56
C CYS A 113 6.06 11.06 24.99
N PRO A 114 6.74 9.91 25.19
CA PRO A 114 7.10 9.45 26.51
C PRO A 114 8.17 10.36 27.15
N ALA A 115 8.00 10.70 28.43
CA ALA A 115 8.86 11.64 29.14
C ALA A 115 10.22 11.06 29.60
N TYR A 116 10.38 9.72 29.64
CA TYR A 116 11.60 9.01 30.05
C TYR A 116 11.52 7.53 29.64
N PRO A 117 12.60 6.80 29.25
CA PRO A 117 14.00 7.21 29.04
C PRO A 117 14.31 7.56 27.57
N HIS A 118 13.30 7.85 26.74
CA HIS A 118 13.47 8.06 25.30
C HIS A 118 13.83 9.52 24.99
N ASN A 119 14.77 9.75 24.08
CA ASN A 119 15.27 11.09 23.73
C ASN A 119 14.17 11.97 23.11
N VAL A 120 13.51 12.77 23.96
CA VAL A 120 12.36 13.65 23.66
C VAL A 120 12.64 14.73 22.62
N THR A 121 13.91 14.99 22.25
CA THR A 121 14.26 16.08 21.31
C THR A 121 13.81 15.84 19.86
N ARG A 122 13.45 14.60 19.49
CA ARG A 122 12.98 14.26 18.13
C ARG A 122 11.53 13.76 18.08
N CYS A 123 10.81 13.82 19.20
CA CYS A 123 9.43 13.38 19.25
C CYS A 123 8.49 14.57 19.03
N HIS A 124 7.62 14.50 18.02
CA HIS A 124 6.68 15.56 17.66
C HIS A 124 5.27 14.99 17.52
N VAL A 125 4.30 15.55 18.24
CA VAL A 125 2.88 15.15 18.18
C VAL A 125 2.13 16.15 17.31
N ARG A 126 1.45 15.65 16.27
CA ARG A 126 0.78 16.45 15.24
C ARG A 126 -0.29 17.43 15.76
N ASN A 127 -0.86 17.17 16.94
CA ASN A 127 -1.93 17.99 17.54
C ASN A 127 -1.43 19.07 18.51
N GLN A 128 -0.11 19.23 18.70
CA GLN A 128 0.39 20.31 19.57
C GLN A 128 0.16 21.70 18.98
N GLU A 129 0.07 21.84 17.66
CA GLU A 129 -0.20 23.14 17.01
C GLU A 129 -1.62 23.63 17.32
N GLU A 130 -2.65 22.78 17.19
CA GLU A 130 -4.04 23.14 17.52
C GLU A 130 -4.25 23.44 19.02
N ALA A 131 -3.58 22.70 19.91
CA ALA A 131 -3.61 22.94 21.35
C ALA A 131 -2.82 24.18 21.79
N PHE A 132 -1.78 24.57 21.04
CA PHE A 132 -1.03 25.82 21.26
C PHE A 132 -1.83 27.03 20.75
N ILE A 133 -2.50 26.91 19.59
CA ILE A 133 -3.38 27.94 19.02
C ILE A 133 -4.59 28.20 19.93
N SER A 134 -5.20 27.15 20.51
CA SER A 134 -6.31 27.31 21.45
C SER A 134 -5.86 27.94 22.79
N LYS A 135 -4.65 27.61 23.27
CA LYS A 135 -4.06 28.22 24.47
C LYS A 135 -3.61 29.67 24.29
N LEU A 136 -3.31 30.08 23.06
CA LEU A 136 -3.02 31.47 22.73
C LEU A 136 -4.29 32.33 22.58
N GLY A 137 -5.49 31.74 22.69
CA GLY A 137 -6.75 32.47 22.55
C GLY A 137 -7.13 32.81 21.09
N TRP A 138 -6.49 32.15 20.12
CA TRP A 138 -6.75 32.34 18.68
C TRP A 138 -7.61 31.22 18.07
N GLY A 139 -8.18 30.32 18.90
CA GLY A 139 -9.10 29.28 18.46
C GLY A 139 -10.45 29.79 17.93
N ASP A 140 -10.78 31.05 18.21
CA ASP A 140 -11.98 31.74 17.73
C ASP A 140 -11.75 32.58 16.46
N PHE A 141 -10.51 32.64 15.93
CA PHE A 141 -10.25 33.27 14.64
C PHE A 141 -10.66 32.30 13.53
N LYS A 142 -11.97 32.17 13.33
CA LYS A 142 -12.53 31.57 12.14
C LYS A 142 -12.02 32.39 10.95
N PHE A 143 -11.13 31.83 10.14
CA PHE A 143 -10.76 32.42 8.86
C PHE A 143 -12.05 32.66 8.08
N PRO A 144 -12.45 33.92 7.84
CA PRO A 144 -13.44 34.19 6.82
C PRO A 144 -12.81 33.76 5.50
N ASP A 145 -13.60 33.14 4.63
CA ASP A 145 -13.28 32.84 3.22
C ASP A 145 -12.72 31.46 2.84
N LEU A 146 -13.21 30.38 3.47
CA LEU A 146 -13.28 29.07 2.78
C LEU A 146 -14.71 28.50 2.70
N ASP A 147 -15.58 28.88 3.63
CA ASP A 147 -17.01 28.53 3.66
C ASP A 147 -17.78 29.12 2.45
N ALA A 148 -17.39 30.34 2.02
CA ALA A 148 -18.07 31.11 0.98
C ALA A 148 -17.72 30.66 -0.46
N LEU A 149 -16.58 29.98 -0.66
CA LEU A 149 -16.18 29.49 -1.98
C LEU A 149 -16.81 28.14 -2.33
N MET A 150 -17.25 27.36 -1.34
CA MET A 150 -17.87 26.05 -1.60
C MET A 150 -19.35 26.14 -1.99
N SER A 151 -20.04 27.25 -1.66
CA SER A 151 -21.44 27.48 -2.05
C SER A 151 -21.60 28.10 -3.45
N MET A 152 -20.54 28.67 -4.03
CA MET A 152 -20.59 29.30 -5.37
C MET A 152 -20.20 28.34 -6.51
N SER A 153 -19.86 27.09 -6.20
CA SER A 153 -19.51 26.06 -7.20
C SER A 153 -20.60 24.99 -7.37
N ILE A 154 -21.75 25.11 -6.70
CA ILE A 154 -22.92 24.21 -6.81
C ILE A 154 -24.19 24.99 -7.22
N THR A 155 -24.05 26.05 -8.02
CA THR A 155 -25.15 26.61 -8.83
C THR A 155 -24.58 26.96 -10.18
#